data_AF-A0A7X8AWJ4-F1
#
_entry.id   AF-A0A7X8AWJ4-F1
#
_cell.length_a   1.000
_cell.length_b   1.000
_cell.length_c   1.000
_cell.angle_alpha   90.00
_cell.angle_beta   90.00
_cell.angle_gamma   90.00
#
_symmetry.space_group_name_H-M   'P 1'
#
loop_
_entity.id
_entity.type
_entity.pdbx_description
1 polymer ?
#
loop_
_entity_poly.entity_id
_entity_poly.type
_entity_poly.pdbx_seq_one_letter_code
_entity_poly.pdbx_strand_id
1 'polypeptide(L)'
;YGVGWTFLMSALAYGGSGQYVAITFLTSIFNPVQAFLMTLMVNARHIFYGISMLEKYKDAGKLKPFLIFSMCDETFSLVYSTEAPEGVDKYWFMFFISLLNYLYWIMGSVLGGILGSMVEFNTKGLDFVLTALFVVIFLSHWSAEKNRKPALIGVLSSVVCLLIFGPEGFIIPAMITILVVLTVSLRKLVEGE
;
A
#
# COMPACT_ATOMS: atom_id res chain seq x y z
N TYR A 1 10.27 -1.47 -21.81
CA TYR A 1 8.87 -1.00 -21.87
C TYR A 1 8.88 0.51 -22.07
N GLY A 2 8.03 1.07 -22.94
CA GLY A 2 8.07 2.50 -23.30
C GLY A 2 7.35 3.41 -22.28
N VAL A 3 7.55 4.72 -22.39
CA VAL A 3 6.98 5.74 -21.49
C VAL A 3 5.44 5.70 -21.45
N GLY A 4 4.79 5.38 -22.58
CA GLY A 4 3.33 5.21 -22.64
C GLY A 4 2.80 4.04 -21.79
N TRP A 5 3.58 2.96 -21.65
CA TRP A 5 3.22 1.83 -20.78
C TRP A 5 3.32 2.24 -19.31
N THR A 6 4.38 2.98 -18.93
CA THR A 6 4.55 3.51 -17.58
C THR A 6 3.41 4.46 -17.20
N PHE A 7 2.99 5.34 -18.11
CA PHE A 7 1.87 6.23 -17.90
C PHE A 7 0.55 5.47 -17.72
N LEU A 8 0.24 4.51 -18.60
CA LEU A 8 -0.99 3.73 -18.53
C LEU A 8 -1.05 2.84 -17.29
N MET A 9 0.06 2.19 -16.91
CA MET A 9 0.13 1.44 -15.65
C MET A 9 -0.05 2.35 -14.44
N SER A 10 0.63 3.51 -14.43
CA SER A 10 0.52 4.49 -13.34
C SER A 10 -0.90 5.03 -13.17
N ALA A 11 -1.58 5.31 -14.29
CA ALA A 11 -2.90 5.91 -14.32
C ALA A 11 -4.04 4.90 -14.12
N LEU A 12 -3.92 3.65 -14.60
CA LEU A 12 -5.00 2.66 -14.52
C LEU A 12 -4.84 1.69 -13.34
N ALA A 13 -3.61 1.33 -13.00
CA ALA A 13 -3.30 0.43 -11.88
C ALA A 13 -2.83 1.22 -10.66
N TYR A 14 -3.44 2.39 -10.40
CA TYR A 14 -3.10 3.22 -9.25
C TYR A 14 -3.44 2.48 -7.94
N GLY A 15 -2.44 1.78 -7.41
CA GLY A 15 -2.55 0.96 -6.20
C GLY A 15 -1.20 0.81 -5.49
N GLY A 16 -0.24 1.68 -5.81
CA GLY A 16 1.12 1.75 -5.24
C GLY A 16 1.86 0.41 -5.26
N SER A 17 1.66 -0.37 -4.20
CA SER A 17 2.17 -1.72 -3.98
C SER A 17 1.93 -2.68 -5.17
N GLY A 18 0.77 -2.61 -5.84
CA GLY A 18 0.46 -3.49 -6.98
C GLY A 18 1.37 -3.29 -8.19
N GLN A 19 1.80 -2.05 -8.48
CA GLN A 19 2.72 -1.76 -9.58
C GLN A 19 4.12 -2.27 -9.28
N TYR A 20 4.60 -2.12 -8.05
CA TYR A 20 5.91 -2.64 -7.65
C TYR A 20 5.98 -4.17 -7.70
N VAL A 21 4.93 -4.84 -7.23
CA VAL A 21 4.81 -6.31 -7.33
C VAL A 21 4.80 -6.76 -8.80
N ALA A 22 4.11 -6.03 -9.68
CA ALA A 22 4.12 -6.31 -11.11
C ALA A 22 5.51 -6.16 -11.74
N ILE A 23 6.30 -5.16 -11.33
CA ILE A 23 7.69 -4.98 -11.81
C ILE A 23 8.54 -6.20 -11.43
N THR A 24 8.45 -6.70 -10.19
CA THR A 24 9.19 -7.89 -9.75
C THR A 24 8.84 -9.14 -10.57
N PHE A 25 7.59 -9.30 -10.99
CA PHE A 25 7.20 -10.41 -11.87
C PHE A 25 7.64 -10.24 -13.31
N LEU A 26 7.75 -9.01 -13.81
CA LEU A 26 8.25 -8.73 -15.15
C LEU A 26 9.77 -8.95 -15.27
N THR A 27 10.50 -8.89 -14.16
CA THR A 27 11.96 -9.11 -14.12
C THR A 27 12.38 -10.52 -13.67
N SER A 28 11.44 -11.33 -13.16
CA SER A 28 11.70 -12.68 -12.63
C SER A 28 11.08 -13.78 -13.51
N ILE A 29 11.38 -15.05 -13.21
CA ILE A 29 10.75 -16.20 -13.88
C ILE A 29 9.24 -16.17 -13.59
N PHE A 30 8.44 -15.98 -14.63
CA PHE A 30 7.00 -15.77 -14.51
C PHE A 30 6.28 -17.05 -14.06
N ASN A 31 5.93 -17.12 -12.78
CA ASN A 31 5.00 -18.10 -12.24
C ASN A 31 3.61 -17.45 -12.06
N PRO A 32 2.63 -17.73 -12.94
CA PRO A 32 1.35 -17.04 -12.92
C PRO A 32 0.52 -17.29 -11.65
N VAL A 33 0.66 -18.47 -11.04
CA VAL A 33 -0.10 -18.82 -9.82
C VAL A 33 0.47 -18.07 -8.61
N GLN A 34 1.79 -18.07 -8.45
CA GLN A 34 2.45 -17.31 -7.39
C GLN A 34 2.23 -15.80 -7.57
N ALA A 35 2.29 -15.30 -8.81
CA ALA A 35 2.05 -13.90 -9.11
C ALA A 35 0.63 -13.45 -8.76
N PHE A 36 -0.36 -14.28 -9.11
CA PHE A 36 -1.76 -14.03 -8.75
C PHE A 36 -1.94 -14.03 -7.23
N LEU A 37 -1.45 -15.05 -6.53
CA LEU A 37 -1.57 -15.14 -5.06
C LEU A 37 -0.88 -13.98 -4.35
N MET A 38 0.34 -13.64 -4.75
CA MET A 38 1.08 -12.50 -4.20
C MET A 38 0.36 -11.17 -4.46
N THR A 39 -0.11 -10.94 -5.68
CA THR A 39 -0.85 -9.73 -6.02
C THR A 39 -2.14 -9.64 -5.22
N LEU A 40 -2.89 -10.73 -5.13
CA LEU A 40 -4.13 -10.80 -4.35
C LEU A 40 -3.86 -10.54 -2.87
N MET A 41 -2.84 -11.17 -2.30
CA MET A 41 -2.48 -11.03 -0.89
C MET A 41 -2.01 -9.61 -0.57
N VAL A 42 -1.10 -9.05 -1.37
CA VAL A 42 -0.64 -7.66 -1.18
C VAL A 42 -1.79 -6.68 -1.31
N ASN A 43 -2.71 -6.89 -2.25
CA ASN A 43 -3.89 -6.02 -2.42
C ASN A 43 -5.01 -6.28 -1.41
N ALA A 44 -5.03 -7.42 -0.72
CA ALA A 44 -6.05 -7.73 0.30
C ALA A 44 -6.07 -6.68 1.42
N ARG A 45 -4.96 -5.99 1.66
CA ARG A 45 -4.88 -4.85 2.59
C ARG A 45 -5.84 -3.71 2.24
N HIS A 46 -6.13 -3.48 0.96
CA HIS A 46 -7.07 -2.45 0.51
C HIS A 46 -8.51 -2.74 0.99
N ILE A 47 -8.85 -4.00 1.29
CA ILE A 47 -10.15 -4.37 1.88
C ILE A 47 -10.28 -3.73 3.27
N PHE A 48 -9.23 -3.78 4.09
CA PHE A 48 -9.23 -3.18 5.42
C PHE A 48 -9.31 -1.65 5.36
N TYR A 49 -8.65 -1.03 4.38
CA TYR A 49 -8.78 0.41 4.15
C TYR A 49 -10.21 0.79 3.75
N GLY A 50 -10.81 0.01 2.85
CA GLY A 50 -12.19 0.20 2.42
C GLY A 50 -13.17 0.14 3.60
N ILE A 51 -13.00 -0.81 4.52
CA ILE A 51 -13.81 -0.93 5.73
C ILE A 51 -13.57 0.27 6.67
N SER A 52 -12.31 0.65 6.91
CA SER A 52 -11.95 1.74 7.83
C SER A 52 -12.38 3.13 7.35
N MET A 53 -12.39 3.34 6.03
CA MET A 53 -12.80 4.60 5.40
C MET A 53 -14.30 4.64 5.04
N LEU A 54 -15.04 3.56 5.25
CA LEU A 54 -16.46 3.45 4.89
C LEU A 54 -17.31 4.54 5.57
N GLU A 55 -17.08 4.76 6.86
CA GLU A 55 -17.75 5.83 7.62
C GLU A 55 -17.20 7.21 7.26
N LYS A 56 -15.87 7.33 7.07
CA LYS A 56 -15.20 8.60 6.77
C LYS A 56 -15.63 9.18 5.42
N TYR A 57 -15.92 8.32 4.43
CA TYR A 57 -16.34 8.71 3.07
C TYR A 57 -17.85 8.65 2.85
N LYS A 58 -18.66 8.36 3.88
CA LYS A 58 -20.10 8.17 3.76
C LYS A 58 -20.81 9.38 3.14
N ASP A 59 -20.47 10.59 3.59
CA ASP A 59 -21.10 11.84 3.12
C ASP A 59 -20.26 12.61 2.08
N ALA A 60 -19.25 11.97 1.46
CA ALA A 60 -18.37 12.61 0.48
C ALA A 60 -19.04 12.89 -0.89
N GLY A 61 -20.31 12.52 -1.07
CA GLY A 61 -21.11 12.83 -2.25
C GLY A 61 -20.44 12.44 -3.57
N LYS A 62 -20.31 13.42 -4.48
CA LYS A 62 -19.72 13.24 -5.83
C LYS A 62 -18.20 12.99 -5.83
N LEU A 63 -17.50 13.30 -4.74
CA LEU A 63 -16.05 13.09 -4.61
C LEU A 63 -15.72 11.64 -4.24
N LYS A 64 -16.70 10.89 -3.74
CA LYS A 64 -16.56 9.51 -3.27
C LYS A 64 -15.91 8.55 -4.28
N PRO A 65 -16.29 8.51 -5.58
CA PRO A 65 -15.68 7.58 -6.53
C PRO A 65 -14.19 7.86 -6.74
N PHE A 66 -13.80 9.15 -6.78
CA PHE A 66 -12.40 9.54 -6.94
C PHE A 66 -11.57 9.25 -5.69
N LEU A 67 -12.11 9.49 -4.50
CA LEU A 67 -11.46 9.17 -3.23
C LEU A 67 -11.22 7.65 -3.07
N ILE A 68 -12.17 6.82 -3.52
CA ILE A 68 -12.01 5.36 -3.53
C ILE A 68 -10.94 4.94 -4.54
N PHE A 69 -10.95 5.51 -5.74
CA PHE A 69 -9.99 5.19 -6.80
C PHE A 69 -8.55 5.60 -6.43
N SER A 70 -8.38 6.76 -5.81
CA SER A 70 -7.08 7.31 -5.40
C SER A 70 -6.57 6.75 -4.05
N MET A 71 -7.22 5.70 -3.54
CA MET A 71 -6.82 5.07 -2.29
C MET A 71 -5.58 4.19 -2.51
N CYS A 72 -4.47 4.60 -1.93
CA CYS A 72 -3.25 3.81 -1.79
C CYS A 72 -2.73 3.90 -0.35
N ASP A 73 -1.67 3.15 -0.02
CA ASP A 73 -1.08 3.12 1.33
C ASP A 73 -0.74 4.53 1.85
N GLU A 74 -0.21 5.38 0.97
CA GLU A 74 0.19 6.75 1.26
C GLU A 74 -1.01 7.68 1.43
N THR A 75 -1.99 7.62 0.51
CA THR A 75 -3.24 8.40 0.62
C THR A 75 -4.00 8.01 1.89
N PHE A 76 -4.08 6.71 2.19
CA PHE A 76 -4.72 6.21 3.41
C PHE A 76 -4.02 6.76 4.66
N SER A 77 -2.69 6.64 4.74
CA SER A 77 -1.92 7.14 5.88
C SER A 77 -2.12 8.64 6.09
N LEU A 78 -2.09 9.44 5.02
CA LEU A 78 -2.26 10.90 5.10
C LEU A 78 -3.70 11.29 5.48
N VAL A 79 -4.71 10.73 4.80
CA VAL A 79 -6.12 11.03 5.05
C VAL A 79 -6.59 10.49 6.41
N TYR A 80 -6.01 9.40 6.88
CA TYR A 80 -6.33 8.85 8.20
C TYR A 80 -5.72 9.69 9.32
N SER A 81 -4.45 10.09 9.18
CA SER A 81 -3.68 10.77 10.25
C SER A 81 -3.85 12.29 10.29
N THR A 82 -4.40 12.89 9.24
CA THR A 82 -4.53 14.36 9.12
C THR A 82 -5.98 14.79 9.24
N GLU A 83 -6.24 15.73 10.15
CA GLU A 83 -7.54 16.38 10.29
C GLU A 83 -7.58 17.68 9.49
N ALA A 84 -8.75 18.02 8.96
CA ALA A 84 -8.93 19.25 8.21
C ALA A 84 -8.85 20.46 9.17
N PRO A 85 -8.17 21.55 8.80
CA PRO A 85 -8.14 22.78 9.59
C PRO A 85 -9.56 23.34 9.83
N GLU A 86 -9.75 24.05 10.95
CA GLU A 86 -11.01 24.72 11.25
C GLU A 86 -11.42 25.67 10.11
N GLY A 87 -12.66 25.53 9.64
CA GLY A 87 -13.23 26.33 8.53
C GLY A 87 -13.02 25.76 7.12
N VAL A 88 -12.31 24.63 6.96
CA VAL A 88 -12.14 23.94 5.67
C VAL A 88 -13.07 22.73 5.57
N ASP A 89 -13.72 22.55 4.41
CA ASP A 89 -14.51 21.35 4.16
C ASP A 89 -13.60 20.11 4.13
N LYS A 90 -13.87 19.17 5.05
CA LYS A 90 -13.07 17.95 5.23
C LYS A 90 -12.99 17.08 3.97
N TYR A 91 -14.02 17.05 3.13
CA TYR A 91 -14.05 16.23 1.91
C TYR A 91 -13.25 16.86 0.79
N TRP A 92 -13.28 18.19 0.66
CA TRP A 92 -12.41 18.91 -0.26
C TRP A 92 -10.94 18.82 0.15
N PHE A 93 -10.64 18.90 1.44
CA PHE A 93 -9.29 18.70 1.95
C PHE A 93 -8.75 17.31 1.59
N MET A 94 -9.54 16.25 1.83
CA MET A 94 -9.19 14.88 1.43
C MET A 94 -9.02 14.75 -0.09
N PHE A 95 -9.90 15.37 -0.88
CA PHE A 95 -9.84 15.34 -2.33
C PHE A 95 -8.54 15.95 -2.87
N PHE A 96 -8.12 17.11 -2.35
CA PHE A 96 -6.88 17.74 -2.79
C PHE A 96 -5.64 16.94 -2.40
N ILE A 97 -5.62 16.31 -1.21
CA ILE A 97 -4.52 15.41 -0.83
C ILE A 97 -4.45 14.22 -1.80
N SER A 98 -5.58 13.55 -2.03
CA SER A 98 -5.68 12.43 -2.97
C SER A 98 -5.26 12.81 -4.39
N LEU A 99 -5.69 13.98 -4.86
CA LEU A 99 -5.38 14.47 -6.20
C LEU A 99 -3.89 14.80 -6.34
N LEU A 100 -3.31 15.50 -5.37
CA LEU A 100 -1.89 15.81 -5.38
C LEU A 100 -1.07 14.52 -5.35
N ASN A 101 -1.40 13.56 -4.50
CA ASN A 101 -0.71 12.28 -4.43
C ASN A 101 -0.75 11.54 -5.77
N TYR A 102 -1.94 11.51 -6.41
CA TYR A 102 -2.12 10.91 -7.74
C TYR A 102 -1.27 11.59 -8.81
N LEU A 103 -1.23 12.92 -8.84
CA LEU A 103 -0.43 13.68 -9.79
C LEU A 103 1.07 13.49 -9.57
N TYR A 104 1.53 13.52 -8.32
CA TYR A 104 2.93 13.28 -7.97
C TYR A 104 3.37 11.88 -8.39
N TRP A 105 2.51 10.88 -8.23
CA TRP A 105 2.79 9.51 -8.67
C TRP A 105 2.98 9.41 -10.19
N ILE A 106 2.05 9.98 -10.96
CA ILE A 106 2.13 9.97 -12.42
C ILE A 106 3.36 10.73 -12.89
N MET A 107 3.57 11.93 -12.38
CA MET A 107 4.72 12.77 -12.73
C MET A 107 6.04 12.06 -12.42
N GLY A 108 6.18 11.50 -11.21
CA GLY A 108 7.36 10.76 -10.80
C GLY A 108 7.63 9.53 -11.66
N SER A 109 6.57 8.78 -12.01
CA SER A 109 6.68 7.59 -12.85
C SER A 109 7.05 7.92 -14.30
N VAL A 110 6.46 8.98 -14.87
CA VAL A 110 6.79 9.46 -16.22
C VAL A 110 8.20 10.01 -16.28
N LEU A 111 8.60 10.86 -15.32
CA LEU A 111 9.96 11.39 -15.23
C LEU A 111 10.97 10.26 -15.02
N GLY A 112 10.69 9.30 -14.15
CA GLY A 112 11.53 8.12 -13.94
C GLY A 112 11.65 7.26 -15.20
N GLY A 113 10.57 7.08 -15.96
CA GLY A 113 10.59 6.37 -17.24
C GLY A 113 11.41 7.09 -18.32
N ILE A 114 11.32 8.42 -18.39
CA ILE A 114 12.12 9.23 -19.33
C ILE A 114 13.60 9.19 -18.93
N LEU A 115 13.92 9.50 -17.67
CA LEU A 115 15.30 9.51 -17.17
C LEU A 115 15.95 8.13 -17.26
N GLY A 116 15.20 7.06 -16.96
CA GLY A 116 15.67 5.68 -17.10
C GLY A 116 15.92 5.25 -18.55
N SER A 117 15.34 5.94 -19.54
CA SER A 117 15.61 5.71 -20.97
C SER A 117 16.77 6.54 -21.53
N MET A 118 17.13 7.64 -20.85
CA MET A 118 18.17 8.57 -21.29
C MET A 118 19.52 8.37 -20.59
N VAL A 119 19.53 7.72 -19.42
CA VAL A 119 20.75 7.50 -18.63
C VAL A 119 20.86 6.03 -18.23
N GLU A 120 21.93 5.37 -18.67
CA GLU A 120 22.34 4.07 -18.11
C GLU A 120 22.91 4.30 -16.70
N PHE A 121 22.01 4.42 -15.72
CA PHE A 121 22.39 4.38 -14.31
C PHE A 121 22.70 2.94 -13.90
N ASN A 122 23.72 2.77 -13.06
CA ASN A 122 23.93 1.51 -12.37
C ASN A 122 22.71 1.26 -11.46
N THR A 123 21.89 0.28 -11.83
CA THR A 123 20.68 -0.10 -11.09
C THR A 123 20.99 -0.80 -9.76
N LYS A 124 22.27 -1.03 -9.42
CA LYS A 124 22.66 -1.49 -8.08
C LYS A 124 22.16 -0.52 -7.01
N GLY A 125 21.24 -1.00 -6.19
CA GLY A 125 20.64 -0.25 -5.08
C GLY A 125 19.19 0.15 -5.31
N LEU A 126 18.66 0.02 -6.54
CA LEU A 126 17.23 0.23 -6.79
C LEU A 126 16.36 -0.82 -6.04
N ASP A 127 16.89 -2.02 -5.86
CA ASP A 127 16.24 -3.08 -5.07
C ASP A 127 16.05 -2.68 -3.59
N PHE A 128 16.93 -1.81 -3.07
CA PHE A 128 16.82 -1.28 -1.72
C PHE A 128 15.71 -0.22 -1.61
N VAL A 129 15.40 0.51 -2.68
CA VAL A 129 14.37 1.57 -2.66
C VAL A 129 13.01 1.00 -2.27
N LEU A 130 12.63 -0.15 -2.81
CA LEU A 130 11.38 -0.81 -2.45
C LEU A 130 11.36 -1.21 -0.97
N THR A 131 12.46 -1.75 -0.47
CA THR A 131 12.61 -2.12 0.94
C THR A 131 12.50 -0.88 1.84
N ALA A 132 13.19 0.21 1.48
CA ALA A 132 13.15 1.47 2.22
C ALA A 132 11.74 2.09 2.23
N LEU A 133 11.01 2.02 1.10
CA LEU A 133 9.63 2.50 1.01
C LEU A 133 8.72 1.76 1.99
N PHE A 134 8.76 0.42 2.01
CA PHE A 134 7.97 -0.35 2.97
C PHE A 134 8.34 -0.07 4.42
N VAL A 135 9.64 0.11 4.72
CA VAL A 135 10.12 0.48 6.06
C VAL A 135 9.59 1.85 6.48
N VAL A 136 9.64 2.85 5.61
CA VAL A 136 9.12 4.19 5.89
C VAL A 136 7.60 4.16 6.10
N ILE A 137 6.84 3.45 5.26
CA ILE A 137 5.38 3.28 5.44
C ILE A 137 5.07 2.63 6.78
N PHE A 138 5.83 1.59 7.16
CA PHE A 138 5.68 0.92 8.44
C PHE A 138 5.97 1.87 9.62
N LEU A 139 7.04 2.65 9.55
CA LEU A 139 7.39 3.62 10.59
C LEU A 139 6.37 4.75 10.70
N SER A 140 5.85 5.25 9.58
CA SER A 140 4.78 6.26 9.55
C SER A 140 3.52 5.74 10.23
N HIS A 141 3.10 4.50 9.93
CA HIS A 141 1.96 3.87 10.61
C HIS A 141 2.23 3.65 12.10
N TRP A 142 3.44 3.22 12.47
CA TRP A 142 3.84 3.03 13.86
C TRP A 142 3.82 4.34 14.67
N SER A 143 4.15 5.46 14.02
CA SER A 143 4.16 6.77 14.66
C SER A 143 2.76 7.38 14.76
N ALA A 144 1.88 7.14 13.79
CA ALA A 144 0.53 7.70 13.75
C ALA A 144 -0.44 6.95 14.67
N GLU A 145 -0.29 5.63 14.81
CA GLU A 145 -1.25 4.80 15.51
C GLU A 145 -0.94 4.68 17.01
N LYS A 146 -1.93 4.97 17.87
CA LYS A 146 -1.77 4.83 19.33
C LYS A 146 -1.68 3.35 19.75
N ASN A 147 -2.31 2.45 19.00
CA ASN A 147 -2.31 1.03 19.30
C ASN A 147 -1.25 0.27 18.49
N ARG A 148 -0.11 -0.03 19.13
CA ARG A 148 1.05 -0.70 18.51
C ARG A 148 0.91 -2.22 18.39
N LYS A 149 -0.15 -2.82 18.96
CA LYS A 149 -0.36 -4.27 18.99
C LYS A 149 -0.40 -4.91 17.59
N PRO A 150 -1.09 -4.34 16.57
CA PRO A 150 -1.16 -4.95 15.24
C PRO A 150 0.19 -4.99 14.54
N ALA A 151 1.00 -3.93 14.68
CA ALA A 151 2.34 -3.88 14.11
C ALA A 151 3.27 -4.92 14.77
N LEU A 152 3.19 -5.11 16.09
CA LEU A 152 3.98 -6.12 16.80
C LEU A 152 3.60 -7.55 16.35
N ILE A 153 2.30 -7.83 16.21
CA ILE A 153 1.79 -9.11 15.72
C ILE A 153 2.28 -9.36 14.29
N GLY A 154 2.26 -8.33 13.45
CA GLY A 154 2.79 -8.36 12.08
C GLY A 154 4.25 -8.79 12.03
N VAL A 155 5.11 -8.11 12.80
CA VAL A 155 6.55 -8.40 12.86
C VAL A 155 6.80 -9.80 13.41
N LEU A 156 6.20 -10.15 14.56
CA LEU A 156 6.41 -11.47 15.17
C LEU A 156 5.96 -12.61 14.28
N SER A 157 4.77 -12.51 13.68
CA SER A 157 4.26 -13.54 12.77
C SER A 157 5.15 -13.68 11.54
N SER A 158 5.64 -12.57 10.99
CA SER A 158 6.53 -12.58 9.83
C SER A 158 7.89 -13.23 10.15
N VAL A 159 8.48 -12.91 11.31
CA VAL A 159 9.74 -13.50 11.76
C VAL A 159 9.60 -15.00 12.01
N VAL A 160 8.52 -15.43 12.68
CA VAL A 160 8.25 -16.86 12.93
C VAL A 160 8.08 -17.62 11.62
N CYS A 161 7.29 -17.08 10.69
CA CYS A 161 7.12 -17.71 9.37
C CYS A 161 8.40 -17.71 8.55
N LEU A 162 9.25 -16.68 8.65
CA LEU A 162 10.54 -16.65 7.98
C LEU A 162 11.47 -17.75 8.49
N LEU A 163 11.49 -18.00 9.80
CA LEU A 163 12.29 -19.06 10.42
C LEU A 163 11.81 -20.46 10.05
N ILE A 164 10.50 -20.66 9.86
CA ILE A 164 9.90 -21.97 9.57
C ILE A 164 9.92 -22.29 8.06
N PHE A 165 9.52 -21.34 7.22
CA PHE A 165 9.28 -21.55 5.79
C PHE A 165 10.40 -21.03 4.87
N GLY A 166 11.37 -20.30 5.42
CA GLY A 166 12.50 -19.74 4.68
C GLY A 166 12.14 -18.53 3.80
N PRO A 167 13.14 -17.90 3.16
CA PRO A 167 13.00 -16.60 2.49
C PRO A 167 12.04 -16.60 1.28
N GLU A 168 11.93 -17.72 0.58
CA GLU A 168 11.14 -17.81 -0.66
C GLU A 168 9.65 -18.11 -0.41
N GLY A 169 9.32 -18.67 0.76
CA GLY A 169 7.99 -19.17 1.07
C GLY A 169 7.25 -18.48 2.22
N PHE A 170 7.91 -17.56 2.95
CA PHE A 170 7.34 -17.06 4.21
C PHE A 170 6.17 -16.07 4.05
N ILE A 171 6.05 -15.37 2.92
CA ILE A 171 5.11 -14.25 2.76
C ILE A 171 3.66 -14.71 2.90
N ILE A 172 3.27 -15.78 2.18
CA ILE A 172 1.88 -16.28 2.19
C ILE A 172 1.50 -16.80 3.60
N PRO A 173 2.27 -17.70 4.24
CA PRO A 173 2.01 -18.14 5.62
C PRO A 173 1.96 -16.98 6.61
N ALA A 174 2.91 -16.03 6.52
CA ALA A 174 2.95 -14.88 7.42
C ALA A 174 1.65 -14.06 7.34
N MET A 175 1.18 -13.76 6.13
CA MET A 175 -0.05 -12.99 5.95
C MET A 175 -1.29 -13.72 6.46
N ILE A 176 -1.39 -15.04 6.24
CA ILE A 176 -2.48 -15.85 6.80
C ILE A 176 -2.44 -15.82 8.33
N THR A 177 -1.26 -16.00 8.93
CA THR A 177 -1.10 -15.95 10.39
C THR A 177 -1.46 -14.58 10.95
N ILE A 178 -1.01 -13.49 10.30
CA ILE A 178 -1.34 -12.12 10.71
C ILE A 178 -2.85 -11.90 10.66
N LEU A 179 -3.51 -12.30 9.58
CA LEU A 179 -4.96 -12.19 9.44
C LEU A 179 -5.69 -12.93 10.56
N VAL A 180 -5.35 -14.21 10.79
CA VAL A 180 -5.99 -15.03 11.82
C VAL A 180 -5.78 -14.43 13.21
N VAL A 181 -4.54 -14.05 13.55
CA VAL A 181 -4.22 -13.51 14.88
C VAL A 181 -4.89 -12.16 15.10
N LEU A 182 -4.92 -11.29 14.10
CA LEU A 182 -5.60 -10.00 14.20
C LEU A 182 -7.12 -10.17 14.33
N THR A 183 -7.75 -11.03 13.52
CA THR A 183 -9.19 -11.28 13.62
C THR A 183 -9.57 -11.85 14.98
N VAL A 184 -8.81 -12.81 15.51
CA VAL A 184 -9.05 -13.37 16.86
C VAL A 184 -8.81 -12.33 17.95
N SER A 185 -7.77 -11.50 17.82
CA SER A 185 -7.46 -10.45 18.80
C SER A 185 -8.50 -9.34 18.81
N LEU A 186 -8.99 -8.92 17.64
CA LEU A 186 -10.07 -7.95 17.50
C LEU A 186 -11.38 -8.49 18.08
N ARG A 187 -11.71 -9.76 17.80
CA ARG A 187 -12.91 -10.39 18.35
C ARG A 187 -12.89 -10.45 19.87
N LYS A 188 -11.74 -10.76 20.48
CA LYS A 188 -11.56 -10.74 21.94
C LYS A 188 -11.64 -9.34 22.56
N LEU A 189 -11.29 -8.30 21.81
CA LEU A 189 -11.44 -6.91 22.27
C LEU A 189 -12.90 -6.45 22.21
N VAL A 190 -13.66 -6.91 21.20
CA VAL A 190 -15.08 -6.59 21.02
C VAL A 190 -16.00 -7.40 21.94
N GLU A 191 -15.67 -8.67 22.23
CA GLU A 191 -16.43 -9.53 23.15
C GLU A 191 -16.06 -9.29 24.64
N GLY A 192 -15.09 -8.40 24.90
CA GLY A 192 -14.61 -8.07 26.25
C GLY A 192 -15.09 -6.70 26.80
N GLU A 193 -15.92 -5.97 26.06
CA GLU A 193 -16.70 -4.82 26.51
C GLU A 193 -18.16 -5.23 26.78
#